data_AF-A0A8T3YYZ8-F1
#
_entry.id   AF-A0A8T3YYZ8-F1
#
_cell.length_a   1.000
_cell.length_b   1.000
_cell.length_c   1.000
_cell.angle_alpha   90.00
_cell.angle_beta   90.00
_cell.angle_gamma   90.00
#
_symmetry.space_group_name_H-M   'P 1'
#
loop_
_entity.id
_entity.type
_entity.pdbx_description
1 polymer ?
#
loop_
_entity_poly.entity_id
_entity_poly.type
_entity_poly.pdbx_seq_one_letter_code
_entity_poly.pdbx_strand_id
1 'polypeptide(L)'
;MADFTIFRTDILISKSSIIKHFKENYWLLILIAIFIFSFALDIFVLTRYSLSYGIDGAFYDIQVRNILQHGFPISNDPPLAYYLLTPFVVLAGNSFLGVKLGMALMGSLLVFPAFLLTECYTRGKVGGSKIPALLSAFMVTVNVNYFAIFTPEPWRQLSFLHF
;
A
#
# COMPACT_ATOMS: atom_id res chain seq x y z
N MET A 1 41.57 37.42 7.35
CA MET A 1 41.39 35.95 7.43
C MET A 1 40.03 35.73 8.05
N ALA A 2 39.00 35.54 7.22
CA ALA A 2 37.62 35.39 7.67
C ALA A 2 37.38 33.93 8.03
N ASP A 3 37.09 33.66 9.30
CA ASP A 3 36.75 32.32 9.77
C ASP A 3 35.24 32.11 9.56
N PHE A 4 34.91 31.16 8.70
CA PHE A 4 33.57 30.92 8.20
C PHE A 4 32.92 29.84 9.06
N THR A 5 32.41 30.20 10.23
CA THR A 5 31.70 29.27 11.12
C THR A 5 30.24 29.07 10.68
N ILE A 6 30.03 28.40 9.54
CA ILE A 6 28.74 27.87 9.12
C ILE A 6 28.75 26.38 9.40
N PHE A 7 28.43 25.97 10.62
CA PHE A 7 27.87 24.66 11.00
C PHE A 7 27.98 24.52 12.53
N ARG A 8 27.08 25.16 13.26
CA ARG A 8 26.77 24.78 14.65
C ARG A 8 25.43 24.08 14.65
N THR A 9 25.43 22.79 14.34
CA THR A 9 24.31 21.88 14.58
C THR A 9 24.71 20.84 15.60
N ASP A 10 25.00 21.30 16.81
CA ASP A 10 24.99 20.45 17.99
C ASP A 10 23.54 20.28 18.44
N ILE A 11 22.72 19.65 17.60
CA ILE A 11 21.40 19.19 18.03
C ILE A 11 21.67 17.94 18.86
N LEU A 12 21.97 18.15 20.14
CA LEU A 12 21.87 17.12 21.17
C LEU A 12 20.38 16.77 21.28
N ILE A 13 19.91 15.88 20.42
CA ILE A 13 18.56 15.33 20.46
C ILE A 13 18.44 14.59 21.79
N SER A 14 17.97 15.30 22.82
CA SER A 14 17.80 14.73 24.15
C SER A 14 16.81 13.57 24.07
N LYS A 15 17.21 12.39 24.58
CA LYS A 15 16.35 11.19 24.65
C LYS A 15 14.97 11.51 25.23
N SER A 16 14.89 12.44 26.19
CA SER A 16 13.61 12.83 26.81
C SER A 16 12.66 13.55 25.85
N SER A 17 13.19 14.33 24.91
CA SER A 17 12.39 15.04 23.90
C SER A 17 11.81 14.08 22.87
N ILE A 18 12.56 13.07 22.44
CA ILE A 18 12.07 12.02 21.54
C ILE A 18 10.96 11.22 22.21
N ILE A 19 11.19 10.76 23.45
CA ILE A 19 10.20 9.95 24.18
C ILE A 19 8.89 10.70 24.37
N LYS A 20 8.96 12.01 24.67
CA LYS A 20 7.77 12.86 24.78
C LYS A 20 7.01 12.94 23.45
N HIS A 21 7.72 13.19 22.35
CA HIS A 21 7.11 13.27 21.02
C HIS A 21 6.47 11.94 20.58
N PHE A 22 7.12 10.81 20.85
CA PHE A 22 6.58 9.47 20.59
C PHE A 22 5.31 9.20 21.42
N LYS A 23 5.28 9.64 22.68
CA LYS A 23 4.12 9.48 23.56
C LYS A 23 2.93 10.35 23.12
N GLU A 24 3.19 11.53 22.58
CA GLU A 24 2.16 12.43 22.05
C GLU A 24 1.61 11.93 20.69
N ASN A 25 2.46 11.31 19.87
CA ASN A 25 2.14 10.89 18.50
C ASN A 25 2.11 9.36 18.29
N TYR A 26 1.86 8.58 19.34
CA TYR A 26 1.85 7.11 19.28
C TYR A 26 0.94 6.56 18.17
N TRP A 27 -0.17 7.25 17.90
CA TRP A 27 -1.14 6.87 16.87
C TRP A 27 -0.55 6.90 15.45
N LEU A 28 0.37 7.82 15.14
CA LEU A 28 1.05 7.86 13.84
C LEU A 28 1.94 6.64 13.63
N LEU A 29 2.66 6.24 14.67
CA LEU A 29 3.54 5.07 14.63
C LEU A 29 2.74 3.79 14.42
N ILE A 30 1.60 3.66 15.11
CA ILE A 30 0.70 2.53 14.92
C ILE A 30 0.15 2.54 13.49
N LEU A 31 -0.26 3.69 12.97
CA LEU A 31 -0.79 3.80 11.60
C LEU A 31 0.26 3.41 10.55
N ILE A 32 1.51 3.87 10.72
CA ILE A 32 2.64 3.47 9.86
C ILE A 32 2.92 1.97 10.00
N ALA A 33 2.87 1.41 11.21
CA ALA A 33 3.05 -0.02 11.43
C ALA A 33 1.96 -0.84 10.73
N ILE A 34 0.70 -0.39 10.77
CA ILE A 34 -0.42 -1.02 10.04
C ILE A 34 -0.20 -0.93 8.53
N PHE A 35 0.24 0.21 8.01
CA PHE A 35 0.59 0.38 6.60
C PHE A 35 1.70 -0.59 6.16
N ILE A 36 2.81 -0.65 6.91
CA ILE A 36 3.93 -1.57 6.63
C ILE A 36 3.45 -3.02 6.69
N PHE A 37 2.65 -3.38 7.69
CA PHE A 37 2.08 -4.71 7.82
C PHE A 37 1.19 -5.08 6.63
N SER A 38 0.29 -4.18 6.21
CA SER A 38 -0.56 -4.37 5.03
C SER A 38 0.26 -4.58 3.77
N PHE A 39 1.23 -3.71 3.52
CA PHE A 39 2.10 -3.79 2.35
C PHE A 39 2.90 -5.11 2.32
N ALA A 40 3.45 -5.50 3.47
CA ALA A 40 4.20 -6.75 3.59
C ALA A 40 3.31 -7.98 3.37
N LEU A 41 2.09 -7.97 3.89
CA LEU A 41 1.10 -9.04 3.67
C LEU A 41 0.72 -9.12 2.19
N ASP A 42 0.40 -7.99 1.55
CA ASP A 42 0.03 -7.92 0.14
C ASP A 42 1.14 -8.45 -0.76
N ILE A 43 2.38 -7.99 -0.54
CA ILE A 43 3.53 -8.48 -1.30
C ILE A 43 3.74 -9.97 -1.07
N PHE A 44 3.71 -10.42 0.18
CA PHE A 44 3.89 -11.83 0.50
C PHE A 44 2.88 -12.72 -0.21
N VAL A 45 1.61 -12.30 -0.31
CA VAL A 45 0.57 -13.03 -1.03
C VAL A 45 0.79 -12.95 -2.54
N LEU A 46 0.97 -11.76 -3.11
CA LEU A 46 1.06 -11.53 -4.55
C LEU A 46 2.31 -12.18 -5.18
N THR A 47 3.41 -12.32 -4.43
CA THR A 47 4.65 -12.93 -4.92
C THR A 47 4.71 -14.44 -4.73
N ARG A 48 3.68 -15.09 -4.18
CA ARG A 48 3.67 -16.56 -4.03
C ARG A 48 3.79 -17.30 -5.35
N TYR A 49 3.17 -16.77 -6.41
CA TYR A 49 3.30 -17.30 -7.76
C TYR A 49 4.03 -16.32 -8.66
N SER A 50 4.68 -16.84 -9.68
CA SER A 50 5.41 -16.04 -10.67
C SER A 50 4.47 -15.18 -11.52
N LEU A 51 3.32 -15.74 -11.92
CA LEU A 51 2.29 -15.01 -12.67
C LEU A 51 1.49 -14.05 -11.78
N SER A 52 0.94 -13.01 -12.41
CA SER A 52 -0.05 -12.13 -11.80
C SER A 52 -1.35 -12.91 -11.54
N TYR A 53 -2.00 -12.66 -10.41
CA TYR A 53 -3.19 -13.39 -9.97
C TYR A 53 -4.44 -12.97 -10.76
N GLY A 54 -5.31 -13.95 -11.04
CA GLY A 54 -6.60 -13.76 -11.73
C GLY A 54 -6.47 -13.59 -13.26
N ILE A 55 -7.59 -13.70 -13.98
CA ILE A 55 -7.63 -13.36 -15.42
C ILE A 55 -7.12 -11.93 -15.62
N ASP A 56 -7.60 -11.01 -14.79
CA ASP A 56 -7.29 -9.60 -14.89
C ASP A 56 -5.81 -9.31 -14.67
N GLY A 57 -5.10 -10.08 -13.85
CA GLY A 57 -3.67 -9.87 -13.59
C GLY A 57 -2.83 -9.90 -14.87
N ALA A 58 -3.06 -10.90 -15.73
CA ALA A 58 -2.38 -10.99 -17.02
C ALA A 58 -2.79 -9.84 -17.97
N PHE A 59 -4.03 -9.37 -17.86
CA PHE A 59 -4.52 -8.22 -18.61
C PHE A 59 -3.77 -6.94 -18.22
N TYR A 60 -3.61 -6.66 -16.93
CA TYR A 60 -2.81 -5.51 -16.45
C TYR A 60 -1.37 -5.55 -16.98
N ASP A 61 -0.74 -6.72 -17.02
CA ASP A 61 0.63 -6.86 -17.53
C ASP A 61 0.74 -6.50 -19.02
N ILE A 62 -0.17 -7.00 -19.85
CA ILE A 62 -0.20 -6.71 -21.28
C ILE A 62 -0.45 -5.20 -21.51
N GLN A 63 -1.40 -4.64 -20.77
CA GLN A 63 -1.79 -3.23 -20.89
C GLN A 63 -0.64 -2.28 -20.53
N VAL A 64 0.04 -2.53 -19.41
CA VAL A 64 1.18 -1.70 -18.99
C VAL A 64 2.37 -1.86 -19.95
N ARG A 65 2.63 -3.08 -20.44
CA ARG A 65 3.66 -3.28 -21.49
C ARG A 65 3.35 -2.50 -22.76
N ASN A 66 2.09 -2.48 -23.18
CA ASN A 66 1.70 -1.74 -24.38
C ASN A 66 1.85 -0.22 -24.20
N ILE A 67 1.53 0.30 -23.01
CA ILE A 67 1.78 1.71 -22.67
C ILE A 67 3.28 2.02 -22.77
N LEU A 68 4.15 1.14 -22.27
CA LEU A 68 5.61 1.34 -22.34
C LEU A 68 6.16 1.25 -23.77
N GLN A 69 5.54 0.46 -24.65
CA GLN A 69 6.00 0.27 -26.03
C GLN A 69 5.42 1.29 -27.02
N HIS A 70 4.13 1.60 -26.90
CA HIS A 70 3.35 2.37 -27.88
C HIS A 70 2.75 3.66 -27.30
N GLY A 71 2.90 3.91 -25.99
CA GLY A 71 2.38 5.09 -25.30
C GLY A 71 0.91 4.99 -24.86
N PHE A 72 0.18 3.97 -25.29
CA PHE A 72 -1.25 3.81 -25.03
C PHE A 72 -1.61 2.36 -24.65
N PRO A 73 -2.66 2.14 -23.84
CA PRO A 73 -3.19 0.80 -23.58
C PRO A 73 -3.85 0.20 -24.83
N ILE A 74 -3.94 -1.14 -24.90
CA ILE A 74 -4.65 -1.83 -26.01
C ILE A 74 -6.16 -1.76 -25.79
N SER A 75 -6.61 -1.99 -24.56
CA SER A 75 -8.03 -1.88 -24.20
C SER A 75 -8.54 -0.43 -24.20
N ASN A 76 -9.83 -0.28 -24.52
CA ASN A 76 -10.59 0.96 -24.39
C ASN A 76 -11.12 1.19 -22.95
N ASP A 77 -10.83 0.29 -22.02
CA ASP A 77 -11.22 0.43 -20.62
C ASP A 77 -10.58 1.66 -19.94
N PRO A 78 -11.15 2.17 -18.84
CA PRO A 78 -10.63 3.34 -18.14
C PRO A 78 -9.14 3.17 -17.79
N PRO A 79 -8.24 3.95 -18.41
CA PRO A 79 -6.83 3.57 -18.45
C PRO A 79 -6.05 4.01 -17.20
N LEU A 80 -6.73 4.68 -16.25
CA LEU A 80 -6.10 5.31 -15.10
C LEU A 80 -5.30 4.31 -14.26
N ALA A 81 -5.85 3.12 -14.02
CA ALA A 81 -5.17 2.08 -13.25
C ALA A 81 -3.86 1.65 -13.94
N TYR A 82 -3.85 1.51 -15.27
CA TYR A 82 -2.64 1.12 -16.01
C TYR A 82 -1.55 2.18 -15.90
N TYR A 83 -1.90 3.46 -16.10
CA TYR A 83 -0.94 4.56 -15.97
C TYR A 83 -0.37 4.67 -14.55
N LEU A 84 -1.20 4.44 -13.54
CA LEU A 84 -0.80 4.48 -12.15
C LEU A 84 0.12 3.31 -11.76
N LEU A 85 -0.01 2.15 -12.42
CA LEU A 85 0.87 0.99 -12.24
C LEU A 85 2.16 1.05 -13.08
N THR A 86 2.13 1.77 -14.22
CA THR A 86 3.26 1.92 -15.14
C THR A 86 4.59 2.32 -14.48
N PRO A 87 4.66 3.35 -13.59
CA PRO A 87 5.94 3.72 -12.97
C PRO A 87 6.54 2.57 -12.14
N PHE A 88 5.72 1.73 -11.50
CA PHE A 88 6.21 0.59 -10.74
C PHE A 88 6.80 -0.49 -11.64
N VAL A 89 6.26 -0.68 -12.84
CA VAL A 89 6.83 -1.58 -13.85
C VAL A 89 8.17 -1.06 -14.37
N VAL A 90 8.28 0.25 -14.60
CA VAL A 90 9.57 0.86 -14.98
C VAL A 90 10.62 0.65 -13.88
N LEU A 91 10.26 0.91 -12.62
CA LEU A 91 11.17 0.74 -11.48
C LEU A 91 11.56 -0.72 -11.23
N ALA A 92 10.64 -1.65 -11.43
CA ALA A 92 10.88 -3.07 -11.25
C ALA A 92 11.68 -3.71 -12.40
N GLY A 93 11.68 -3.10 -13.58
CA GLY A 93 12.24 -3.69 -14.82
C GLY A 93 11.47 -4.92 -15.33
N ASN A 94 10.38 -5.31 -14.65
CA ASN A 94 9.56 -6.46 -14.98
C ASN A 94 8.09 -6.13 -14.71
N SER A 95 7.25 -6.32 -15.73
CA SER A 95 5.79 -6.12 -15.63
C SER A 95 5.17 -6.88 -14.46
N PHE A 96 5.49 -8.18 -14.33
CA PHE A 96 4.86 -9.04 -13.34
C PHE A 96 5.13 -8.58 -11.91
N LEU A 97 6.37 -8.15 -11.64
CA LEU A 97 6.75 -7.69 -10.30
C LEU A 97 6.29 -6.25 -10.06
N GLY A 98 6.37 -5.38 -11.07
CA GLY A 98 5.96 -3.99 -10.96
C GLY A 98 4.47 -3.80 -10.76
N VAL A 99 3.63 -4.56 -11.47
CA VAL A 99 2.17 -4.56 -11.25
C VAL A 99 1.86 -4.97 -9.82
N LYS A 100 2.49 -6.04 -9.32
CA LYS A 100 2.31 -6.50 -7.93
C LYS A 100 2.73 -5.47 -6.89
N LEU A 101 3.88 -4.81 -7.10
CA LEU A 101 4.34 -3.73 -6.25
C LEU A 101 3.36 -2.55 -6.21
N GLY A 102 2.89 -2.12 -7.38
CA GLY A 102 1.92 -1.04 -7.49
C GLY A 102 0.60 -1.40 -6.81
N MET A 103 0.09 -2.61 -7.02
CA MET A 103 -1.13 -3.10 -6.38
C MET A 103 -0.99 -3.16 -4.86
N ALA A 104 0.11 -3.72 -4.34
CA ALA A 104 0.36 -3.78 -2.90
C ALA A 104 0.47 -2.40 -2.27
N LEU A 105 1.13 -1.45 -2.95
CA LEU A 105 1.25 -0.09 -2.45
C LEU A 105 -0.11 0.62 -2.43
N MET A 106 -0.88 0.50 -3.50
CA MET A 106 -2.21 1.12 -3.57
C MET A 106 -3.18 0.51 -2.57
N GLY A 107 -3.14 -0.80 -2.37
CA GLY A 107 -3.93 -1.51 -1.35
C GLY A 107 -3.57 -1.01 0.06
N SER A 108 -2.28 -1.04 0.41
CA SER A 108 -1.81 -0.58 1.72
C SER A 108 -2.07 0.91 1.97
N LEU A 109 -2.07 1.77 0.94
CA LEU A 109 -2.40 3.19 1.08
C LEU A 109 -3.85 3.43 1.55
N LEU A 110 -4.77 2.47 1.40
CA LEU A 110 -6.16 2.59 1.90
C LEU A 110 -6.26 2.70 3.43
N VAL A 111 -5.20 2.33 4.15
CA VAL A 111 -5.08 2.50 5.60
C VAL A 111 -5.30 3.96 6.02
N PHE A 112 -4.77 4.92 5.24
CA PHE A 112 -4.87 6.35 5.55
C PHE A 112 -6.29 6.92 5.39
N PRO A 113 -6.97 6.79 4.24
CA PRO A 113 -8.34 7.29 4.11
C PRO A 113 -9.30 6.57 5.07
N ALA A 114 -9.12 5.26 5.34
CA ALA A 114 -9.93 4.55 6.33
C ALA A 114 -9.79 5.16 7.75
N PHE A 115 -8.55 5.46 8.15
CA PHE A 115 -8.27 6.16 9.40
C PHE A 115 -8.93 7.55 9.44
N LEU A 116 -8.70 8.38 8.41
CA LEU A 116 -9.18 9.77 8.36
C LEU A 116 -10.72 9.85 8.34
N LEU A 117 -11.38 8.99 7.57
CA LEU A 117 -12.85 8.94 7.50
C LEU A 117 -13.44 8.61 8.87
N THR A 118 -12.89 7.60 9.54
CA THR A 118 -13.36 7.19 10.86
C THR A 118 -13.04 8.24 11.92
N GLU A 119 -11.85 8.86 11.88
CA GLU A 119 -11.51 9.95 12.79
C GLU A 119 -12.50 11.12 12.65
N CYS A 120 -12.77 11.57 11.42
CA CYS A 120 -13.72 12.64 11.14
C CYS A 120 -15.11 12.34 11.69
N TYR A 121 -15.59 11.10 11.53
CA TYR A 121 -16.90 10.68 12.02
C TYR A 121 -16.96 10.53 13.55
N THR A 122 -15.91 9.96 14.15
CA THR A 122 -15.85 9.64 15.59
C THR A 122 -15.54 10.87 16.44
N ARG A 123 -14.89 11.90 15.89
CA ARG A 123 -14.49 13.12 16.62
C ARG A 123 -15.65 13.80 17.34
N GLY A 124 -16.86 13.78 16.77
CA GLY A 124 -18.05 14.36 17.39
C GLY A 124 -18.81 13.44 18.37
N LYS A 125 -18.47 12.14 18.45
CA LYS A 125 -19.26 11.12 19.17
C LYS A 125 -18.52 10.44 20.33
N VAL A 126 -17.21 10.19 20.20
CA VAL A 126 -16.44 9.33 21.13
C VAL A 126 -15.27 10.08 21.78
N GLY A 127 -15.51 11.34 22.16
CA GLY A 127 -14.60 12.09 23.04
C GLY A 127 -13.16 12.27 22.53
N GLY A 128 -12.93 12.23 21.21
CA GLY A 128 -11.60 12.42 20.62
C GLY A 128 -10.67 11.20 20.67
N SER A 129 -11.15 10.01 21.04
CA SER A 129 -10.34 8.79 21.01
C SER A 129 -10.00 8.38 19.58
N LYS A 130 -8.70 8.14 19.30
CA LYS A 130 -8.19 7.67 17.99
C LYS A 130 -8.28 6.14 17.82
N ILE A 131 -8.68 5.41 18.87
CA ILE A 131 -8.73 3.94 18.86
C ILE A 131 -9.67 3.41 17.77
N PRO A 132 -10.91 3.93 17.59
CA PRO A 132 -11.81 3.41 16.55
C PRO A 132 -11.27 3.64 15.14
N ALA A 133 -10.57 4.75 14.91
CA ALA A 133 -9.94 5.06 13.63
C ALA A 133 -8.77 4.12 13.32
N LEU A 134 -7.92 3.81 14.31
CA LEU A 134 -6.85 2.83 14.15
C LEU A 134 -7.41 1.42 13.91
N LEU A 135 -8.48 1.04 14.59
CA LEU A 135 -9.15 -0.24 14.37
C LEU A 135 -9.73 -0.34 12.96
N SER A 136 -10.40 0.71 12.47
CA SER A 136 -10.91 0.75 11.10
C SER A 136 -9.78 0.59 10.08
N ALA A 137 -8.68 1.32 10.28
CA ALA A 137 -7.50 1.24 9.42
C ALA A 137 -6.94 -0.18 9.38
N PHE A 138 -6.85 -0.86 10.54
CA PHE A 138 -6.43 -2.25 10.62
C PHE A 138 -7.40 -3.21 9.92
N MET A 139 -8.71 -3.06 10.14
CA MET A 139 -9.71 -3.95 9.54
C MET A 139 -9.71 -3.89 8.01
N VAL A 140 -9.41 -2.73 7.41
CA VAL A 140 -9.29 -2.60 5.95
C VAL A 140 -8.14 -3.45 5.38
N THR A 141 -7.09 -3.69 6.18
CA THR A 141 -5.92 -4.49 5.76
C THR A 141 -6.18 -5.99 5.83
N VAL A 142 -7.07 -6.43 6.74
CA VAL A 142 -7.36 -7.85 6.94
C VAL A 142 -8.54 -8.24 6.05
N ASN A 143 -8.28 -8.40 4.75
CA ASN A 143 -9.27 -8.91 3.82
C ASN A 143 -9.46 -10.41 4.05
N VAL A 144 -10.69 -10.84 4.32
CA VAL A 144 -11.03 -12.26 4.50
C VAL A 144 -10.64 -13.09 3.26
N ASN A 145 -10.64 -12.47 2.07
CA ASN A 145 -10.26 -13.13 0.83
C ASN A 145 -8.77 -13.54 0.79
N TYR A 146 -7.89 -12.95 1.61
CA TYR A 146 -6.52 -13.46 1.74
C TYR A 146 -6.51 -14.90 2.26
N PHE A 147 -7.37 -15.23 3.23
CA PHE A 147 -7.47 -16.58 3.78
C PHE A 147 -7.93 -17.61 2.73
N ALA A 148 -8.76 -17.20 1.77
CA ALA A 148 -9.16 -18.05 0.66
C ALA A 148 -8.02 -18.36 -0.32
N ILE A 149 -7.02 -17.47 -0.44
CA ILE A 149 -5.82 -17.68 -1.26
C ILE A 149 -4.79 -18.57 -0.53
N PHE A 150 -4.79 -18.55 0.81
CA PHE A 150 -3.94 -19.44 1.62
C PHE A 150 -4.41 -20.90 1.63
N THR A 151 -5.69 -21.17 1.37
CA THR A 151 -6.22 -22.53 1.25
C THR A 151 -5.95 -23.12 -0.13
N PRO A 152 -5.20 -24.23 -0.23
CA PRO A 152 -4.82 -24.82 -1.52
C PRO A 152 -5.96 -25.68 -2.07
N GLU A 153 -7.02 -25.06 -2.57
CA GLU A 153 -8.08 -25.76 -3.30
C GLU A 153 -7.91 -25.53 -4.81
N PRO A 154 -7.41 -26.51 -5.58
CA PRO A 154 -7.05 -26.33 -7.00
C PRO A 154 -8.24 -25.94 -7.89
N TRP A 155 -9.47 -26.28 -7.51
CA TRP A 155 -10.67 -26.05 -8.33
C TRP A 155 -11.20 -24.60 -8.29
N ARG A 156 -10.82 -23.79 -7.28
CA ARG A 156 -11.22 -22.36 -7.23
C ARG A 156 -10.47 -21.49 -8.23
N GLN A 157 -9.37 -21.98 -8.81
CA GLN A 157 -8.65 -21.25 -9.86
C GLN A 157 -9.44 -21.28 -11.19
N LEU A 158 -10.23 -22.33 -11.43
CA LEU A 158 -11.06 -22.46 -12.63
C LEU A 158 -12.38 -21.67 -12.54
N SER A 159 -12.89 -21.41 -11.34
CA SER A 159 -14.11 -20.58 -11.18
C SER A 159 -13.87 -19.10 -11.50
N PHE A 160 -12.63 -18.62 -11.43
CA PHE A 160 -12.28 -17.28 -11.92
C PHE A 160 -12.09 -17.22 -13.43
N LEU A 161 -12.04 -18.37 -14.14
CA LEU A 161 -11.93 -18.47 -15.61
C LEU A 161 -13.29 -18.51 -16.33
N HIS A 162 -14.40 -18.52 -15.58
CA HIS A 162 -15.76 -18.73 -16.10
C HIS A 162 -16.76 -17.61 -15.73
N PHE A 163 -16.27 -16.39 -15.53
CA PHE A 163 -17.11 -15.19 -15.47
C PHE A 163 -16.65 -14.15 -16.49
#